data_AF-K1RYN9-F1
#
_entry.id   AF-K1RYN9-F1
#
_cell.length_a   1.000
_cell.length_b   1.000
_cell.length_c   1.000
_cell.angle_alpha   90.00
_cell.angle_beta   90.00
_cell.angle_gamma   90.00
#
_symmetry.space_group_name_H-M   'P 1'
#
loop_
_entity.id
_entity.type
_entity.pdbx_description
1 polymer ?
#
loop_
_entity_poly.entity_id
_entity_poly.type
_entity_poly.pdbx_seq_one_letter_code
_entity_poly.pdbx_strand_id
1 'polypeptide(L)' 'MSEIFGKDALFSFVNEHYGIEPDYPFSDDASAVLRHPENRKWFALVMRVSKKQIRH' A
#
# COMPACT_ATOMS: atom_id res chain seq x y z
N MET A 1 1.62 18.45 -14.42
CA MET A 1 1.60 17.68 -13.16
C MET A 1 0.67 16.51 -13.39
N SER A 2 1.19 15.44 -13.97
CA SER A 2 0.40 14.22 -14.21
C SER A 2 -0.10 13.73 -12.86
N GLU A 3 -1.42 13.55 -12.74
CA GLU A 3 -2.02 12.91 -11.59
C GLU A 3 -1.36 11.55 -11.40
N ILE A 4 -0.59 11.41 -10.32
CA ILE A 4 0.10 10.17 -10.02
C ILE A 4 -0.95 9.24 -9.40
N PHE A 5 -1.74 8.57 -10.24
CA PHE A 5 -2.75 7.63 -9.78
C PHE A 5 -2.24 6.19 -9.89
N GLY A 6 -2.12 5.51 -8.75
CA GLY A 6 -1.81 4.10 -8.71
C GLY A 6 -0.99 3.68 -7.49
N LYS A 7 -0.75 2.37 -7.39
CA LYS A 7 0.03 1.76 -6.32
C LYS A 7 1.44 2.37 -6.23
N ASP A 8 2.11 2.54 -7.37
CA ASP A 8 3.49 3.00 -7.43
C ASP A 8 3.62 4.46 -7.01
N ALA A 9 2.67 5.30 -7.43
CA ALA A 9 2.54 6.69 -7.01
C ALA A 9 2.47 6.86 -5.50
N LEU A 10 1.59 6.07 -4.87
CA LEU A 10 1.39 6.06 -3.44
C LEU A 10 2.67 5.61 -2.73
N PHE A 11 3.37 4.61 -3.25
CA PHE A 11 4.61 4.13 -2.64
C PHE A 11 5.76 5.13 -2.76
N SER A 12 5.91 5.81 -3.89
CA SER A 12 6.87 6.91 -4.02
C SER A 12 6.58 8.02 -3.03
N PHE A 13 5.33 8.47 -2.93
CA PHE A 13 4.92 9.48 -1.94
C PHE A 13 5.22 9.04 -0.51
N VAL A 14 4.85 7.81 -0.15
CA VAL A 14 5.05 7.29 1.21
C VAL A 14 6.54 7.17 1.55
N ASN A 15 7.36 6.76 0.60
CA ASN A 15 8.81 6.72 0.78
C ASN A 15 9.37 8.14 0.94
N GLU A 16 9.05 9.06 0.04
CA GLU A 16 9.55 10.44 0.07
C GLU A 16 9.17 11.20 1.34
N HIS A 17 7.94 11.02 1.84
CA HIS A 17 7.42 11.77 2.99
C HIS A 17 7.62 11.08 4.34
N TYR A 18 7.68 9.75 4.39
CA TYR A 18 7.73 9.00 5.65
C TYR A 18 8.92 8.04 5.75
N GLY A 19 9.71 7.84 4.69
CA GLY A 19 10.82 6.88 4.67
C GLY A 19 10.35 5.42 4.83
N ILE A 20 9.12 5.12 4.40
CA ILE A 20 8.49 3.82 4.57
C ILE A 20 8.43 3.09 3.22
N GLU A 21 8.92 1.85 3.22
CA GLU A 21 8.78 0.94 2.09
C GLU A 21 7.58 -0.01 2.28
N PRO A 22 6.90 -0.41 1.20
CA PRO A 22 5.83 -1.40 1.26
C PRO A 22 6.37 -2.79 1.64
N ASP A 23 5.54 -3.55 2.34
CA ASP A 23 5.76 -4.95 2.68
C ASP A 23 4.75 -5.87 2.00
N TYR A 24 5.15 -7.11 1.72
CA TYR A 24 4.37 -8.09 0.96
C TYR A 24 4.16 -9.37 1.79
N PRO A 25 3.31 -9.32 2.84
CA PRO A 25 3.10 -10.45 3.74
C PRO A 25 2.18 -11.53 3.15
N PHE A 26 1.47 -11.22 2.06
CA PHE A 26 0.58 -12.15 1.37
C PHE A 26 1.34 -12.90 0.28
N SER A 27 0.88 -14.10 -0.07
CA SER A 27 1.48 -14.88 -1.16
C SER A 27 1.20 -14.31 -2.56
N ASP A 28 0.35 -13.26 -2.66
CA ASP A 28 0.15 -12.51 -3.88
C ASP A 28 1.03 -11.24 -3.90
N ASP A 29 1.74 -11.02 -5.01
CA ASP A 29 2.57 -9.82 -5.20
C ASP A 29 1.74 -8.55 -5.50
N ALA A 30 0.41 -8.69 -5.53
CA ALA A 30 -0.51 -7.62 -5.83
C ALA A 30 -0.80 -6.75 -4.61
N SER A 31 -0.85 -7.36 -3.42
CA SER A 31 -1.19 -6.71 -2.16
C SER A 31 0.04 -6.31 -1.37
N ALA A 32 0.01 -5.11 -0.81
CA ALA A 32 1.09 -4.60 0.04
C ALA A 32 0.53 -3.98 1.32
N VAL A 33 1.32 -3.99 2.38
CA VAL A 33 1.03 -3.30 3.64
C VAL A 33 2.06 -2.20 3.88
N LEU A 34 1.61 -1.09 4.43
CA LEU A 34 2.49 -0.06 4.98
C LEU A 34 2.53 -0.22 6.49
N ARG A 35 3.73 -0.18 7.06
CA ARG A 35 3.96 -0.45 8.48
C ARG A 35 4.87 0.57 9.12
N HIS A 36 4.64 0.84 10.40
CA HIS A 36 5.54 1.66 11.19
C HIS A 36 6.89 0.95 11.35
N PRO A 37 8.03 1.59 11.05
CA PRO A 37 9.33 0.95 11.15
C PRO A 37 9.67 0.56 12.60
N GLU A 38 9.20 1.33 13.58
CA GLU A 38 9.52 1.16 15.00
C GLU A 38 8.90 -0.09 15.63
N ASN A 39 7.63 -0.39 15.30
CA ASN A 39 6.86 -1.45 15.96
C ASN A 39 6.27 -2.48 15.00
N ARG A 40 6.53 -2.33 13.69
CA ARG A 40 6.05 -3.18 12.59
C ARG A 40 4.52 -3.33 12.49
N LYS A 41 3.75 -2.50 13.21
CA LYS A 41 2.28 -2.49 13.10
C LYS A 41 1.88 -1.93 11.75
N TRP A 42 0.92 -2.59 11.11
CA TRP A 42 0.33 -2.14 9.87
C TRP A 42 -0.56 -0.93 10.12
N PHE A 43 -0.48 0.07 9.25
CA PHE A 43 -1.38 1.22 9.27
C PHE A 43 -2.13 1.40 7.95
N ALA A 44 -1.71 0.73 6.87
CA ALA A 44 -2.44 0.72 5.61
C ALA A 44 -2.27 -0.62 4.87
N LEU A 45 -3.28 -0.95 4.07
CA LEU A 45 -3.33 -2.11 3.19
C LEU A 45 -3.71 -1.63 1.78
N VAL A 46 -2.89 -1.97 0.79
CA VAL A 46 -3.07 -1.61 -0.62
C VAL A 46 -3.26 -2.90 -1.39
N MET A 47 -4.44 -3.09 -1.97
CA MET A 47 -4.78 -4.30 -2.73
C MET A 47 -5.74 -3.98 -3.87
N ARG A 48 -5.77 -4.86 -4.87
CA ARG A 48 -6.82 -4.84 -5.89
C ARG A 48 -8.03 -5.59 -5.36
N VAL A 49 -9.16 -4.89 -5.25
CA VAL A 49 -10.45 -5.50 -4.86
C VAL A 49 -11.38 -5.55 -6.07
N SER A 50 -12.08 -6.66 -6.22
CA SER A 50 -13.18 -6.76 -7.18
C SER A 50 -14.43 -6.09 -6.62
N LYS A 51 -15.26 -5.49 -7.49
CA LYS A 51 -16.53 -4.85 -7.09
C LYS A 51 -17.49 -5.81 -6.36
N LYS A 52 -17.35 -7.13 -6.59
CA LYS A 52 -18.10 -8.17 -5.88
C LYS A 52 -17.71 -8.29 -4.40
N GLN A 53 -16.47 -7.96 -4.04
CA GLN A 53 -15.95 -8.03 -2.67
C GLN A 53 -16.37 -6.82 -1.82
N ILE A 54 -16.80 -5.71 -2.44
CA ILE A 54 -17.31 -4.51 -1.76
C ILE A 54 -18.85 -4.49 -1.77
N ARG A 55 -19.48 -5.60 -1.37
CA ARG A 55 -20.93 -5.63 -1.12
C ARG A 55 -21.16 -5.77 0.38
N HIS A 56 -21.73 -4.71 0.96
CA HIS A 56 -22.40 -4.76 2.26
C HIS A 56 -23.80 -5.36 2.10
#